data_AF-A0AAN6VHT4-F1
#
_entry.id   AF-A0AAN6VHT4-F1
#
_cell.length_a   1.000
_cell.length_b   1.000
_cell.length_c   1.000
_cell.angle_alpha   90.00
_cell.angle_beta   90.00
_cell.angle_gamma   90.00
#
_symmetry.space_group_name_H-M   'P 1'
#
loop_
_entity.id
_entity.type
_entity.pdbx_description
1 polymer ?
#
loop_
_entity_poly.entity_id
_entity_poly.type
_entity_poly.pdbx_seq_one_letter_code
_entity_poly.pdbx_strand_id
1 'polypeptide(L)'
;MEDPPPPPSKPPPKPTPEEETASLLAAWQISPALHTHILHTQILPTELYSFLSSTPPNSNQKRLAVLILGQTGAGKTRLAPLFLQAPQNQSPNQRMLHLIADTYKTYHPSYHTCLTTTSPSTAPLASRLAGPDAAAWLHQVCLHAARGPPRVDVLLETACRSRSDFNKLVSTVFVREGYAVRVVVLAVPAVLSRLGILVRYWRRLPEAGSRGLPVRLTPRVVHDESFAGLGGAVGLVDSFISGSASSSSSGASSSGGGGAYGSEGMAADEIGEGGVERVVVLRRNGVVVYRNRRGDDGTWEGEAGALSALERERARPLTAEERRAAEADMAMLRAMGEPAVDRELEEIERLMDGLGTADDKTAPDMAPFDAPEFVSKG
;
A
#
# COMPACT_ATOMS: atom_id res chain seq x y z
N MET A 1 -71.36 -0.12 26.93
CA MET A 1 -70.45 -1.09 26.29
C MET A 1 -69.21 -0.31 25.95
N GLU A 2 -68.09 -0.68 26.56
CA GLU A 2 -66.79 -0.02 26.36
C GLU A 2 -66.37 -0.09 24.89
N ASP A 3 -65.73 0.99 24.42
CA ASP A 3 -65.12 1.01 23.09
C ASP A 3 -64.06 -0.09 22.98
N PRO A 4 -63.98 -0.79 21.82
CA PRO A 4 -62.96 -1.80 21.62
C PRO A 4 -61.56 -1.18 21.71
N PRO A 5 -60.59 -1.88 22.32
CA PRO A 5 -59.24 -1.37 22.43
C PRO A 5 -58.65 -1.10 21.04
N PRO A 6 -57.86 -0.02 20.89
CA PRO A 6 -57.25 0.33 19.62
C PRO A 6 -56.39 -0.83 19.11
N PRO A 7 -56.35 -1.06 17.78
CA PRO A 7 -55.58 -2.14 17.20
C PRO A 7 -54.10 -1.99 17.58
N PRO A 8 -53.37 -3.09 17.81
CA PRO A 8 -51.95 -3.04 18.15
C PRO A 8 -51.20 -2.27 17.07
N SER A 9 -50.38 -1.31 17.49
CA SER A 9 -49.51 -0.55 16.59
C SER A 9 -48.66 -1.52 15.76
N LYS A 10 -48.57 -1.27 14.44
CA LYS A 10 -47.72 -2.07 13.57
C LYS A 10 -46.29 -2.04 14.12
N PRO A 11 -45.59 -3.19 14.19
CA PRO A 11 -44.20 -3.21 14.62
C PRO A 11 -43.37 -2.31 13.70
N PRO A 12 -42.34 -1.63 14.23
CA PRO A 12 -41.48 -0.77 13.43
C PRO A 12 -40.88 -1.58 12.26
N PRO A 13 -40.68 -0.95 11.09
CA PRO A 13 -40.04 -1.61 9.96
C PRO A 13 -38.66 -2.14 10.39
N LYS A 14 -38.32 -3.35 9.93
CA LYS A 14 -36.99 -3.89 10.16
C LYS A 14 -35.96 -2.99 9.47
N PRO A 15 -34.81 -2.71 10.10
CA PRO A 15 -33.76 -1.91 9.49
C PRO A 15 -33.27 -2.56 8.20
N THR A 16 -32.89 -1.72 7.24
CA THR A 16 -32.27 -2.17 5.99
C THR A 16 -30.84 -2.68 6.24
N PRO A 17 -30.28 -3.52 5.34
CA PRO A 17 -28.89 -3.98 5.47
C PRO A 17 -27.85 -2.85 5.56
N GLU A 18 -28.12 -1.70 4.93
CA GLU A 18 -27.26 -0.53 4.99
C GLU A 18 -27.33 0.16 6.36
N GLU A 19 -28.52 0.29 6.95
CA GLU A 19 -28.73 0.84 8.29
C GLU A 19 -28.14 -0.07 9.38
N GLU A 20 -28.27 -1.39 9.23
CA GLU A 20 -27.62 -2.37 10.10
C GLU A 20 -26.10 -2.24 10.03
N THR A 21 -25.56 -2.12 8.82
CA THR A 21 -24.12 -1.92 8.59
C THR A 21 -23.62 -0.62 9.23
N ALA A 22 -24.33 0.49 9.03
CA ALA A 22 -23.96 1.78 9.59
C ALA A 22 -23.99 1.74 11.13
N SER A 23 -25.01 1.10 11.70
CA SER A 23 -25.16 0.93 13.14
C SER A 23 -24.03 0.09 13.74
N LEU A 24 -23.64 -1.02 13.08
CA LEU A 24 -22.51 -1.85 13.50
C LEU A 24 -21.19 -1.10 13.45
N LEU A 25 -20.96 -0.34 12.36
CA LEU A 25 -19.75 0.47 12.24
C LEU A 25 -19.67 1.55 13.32
N ALA A 26 -20.78 2.22 13.62
CA ALA A 26 -20.83 3.21 14.69
C ALA A 26 -20.58 2.59 16.08
N ALA A 27 -21.17 1.42 16.35
CA ALA A 27 -20.99 0.71 17.61
C ALA A 27 -19.56 0.20 17.84
N TRP A 28 -18.78 0.07 16.77
CA TRP A 28 -17.40 -0.44 16.83
C TRP A 28 -16.33 0.64 16.65
N GLN A 29 -16.70 1.91 16.52
CA GLN A 29 -15.73 3.00 16.54
C GLN A 29 -14.99 3.04 17.88
N ILE A 30 -13.67 3.23 17.82
CA ILE A 30 -12.85 3.41 19.01
C ILE A 30 -12.63 4.90 19.30
N SER A 31 -12.55 5.24 20.59
CA SER A 31 -12.26 6.62 21.00
C SER A 31 -10.81 7.01 20.69
N PRO A 32 -10.49 8.30 20.51
CA PRO A 32 -9.10 8.76 20.33
C PRO A 32 -8.17 8.35 21.48
N ALA A 33 -8.70 8.29 22.71
CA ALA A 33 -7.96 7.84 23.89
C ALA A 33 -7.60 6.33 23.79
N LEU A 34 -8.56 5.49 23.38
CA LEU A 34 -8.32 4.06 23.18
C LEU A 34 -7.36 3.82 22.00
N HIS A 35 -7.53 4.55 20.90
CA HIS A 35 -6.63 4.48 19.75
C HIS A 35 -5.18 4.79 20.13
N THR A 36 -4.96 5.87 20.91
CA THR A 36 -3.64 6.24 21.45
C THR A 36 -3.12 5.20 22.43
N HIS A 37 -3.99 4.66 23.30
CA HIS A 37 -3.61 3.61 24.24
C HIS A 37 -3.08 2.37 23.49
N ILE A 38 -3.81 1.85 22.51
CA ILE A 38 -3.41 0.69 21.69
C ILE A 38 -2.08 0.95 20.98
N LEU A 39 -1.89 2.15 20.44
CA LEU A 39 -0.62 2.54 19.81
C LEU A 39 0.57 2.35 20.76
N HIS A 40 0.48 2.89 21.98
CA HIS A 40 1.61 2.90 22.91
C HIS A 40 1.79 1.60 23.70
N THR A 41 0.71 0.88 24.01
CA THR A 41 0.77 -0.32 24.85
C THR A 41 0.88 -1.62 24.07
N GLN A 42 0.51 -1.63 22.78
CA GLN A 42 0.53 -2.84 21.94
C GLN A 42 1.38 -2.65 20.69
N ILE A 43 1.05 -1.67 19.85
CA ILE A 43 1.61 -1.56 18.49
C ILE A 43 3.10 -1.20 18.52
N LEU A 44 3.49 -0.12 19.20
CA LEU A 44 4.89 0.30 19.24
C LEU A 44 5.80 -0.76 19.90
N PRO A 45 5.42 -1.40 21.03
CA PRO A 45 6.16 -2.53 21.59
C PRO A 45 6.35 -3.70 20.61
N THR A 46 5.30 -4.09 19.88
CA THR A 46 5.35 -5.25 18.99
C THR A 46 6.08 -4.95 17.68
N GLU A 47 5.74 -3.84 17.01
CA GLU A 47 6.21 -3.57 15.65
C GLU A 47 7.55 -2.81 15.62
N LEU A 48 7.85 -1.96 16.61
CA LEU A 48 8.99 -1.03 16.54
C LEU A 48 10.11 -1.33 17.55
N TYR A 49 9.80 -1.56 18.82
CA TYR A 49 10.82 -1.51 19.88
C TYR A 49 11.95 -2.54 19.73
N SER A 50 11.67 -3.71 19.14
CA SER A 50 12.70 -4.73 18.86
C SER A 50 13.79 -4.28 17.86
N PHE A 51 13.52 -3.22 17.08
CA PHE A 51 14.48 -2.62 16.15
C PHE A 51 15.25 -1.44 16.76
N LEU A 52 14.69 -0.80 17.80
CA LEU A 52 15.31 0.34 18.49
C LEU A 52 16.43 -0.08 19.47
N SER A 53 16.48 -1.34 19.88
CA SER A 53 17.50 -1.83 20.84
C SER A 53 18.87 -2.12 20.22
N SER A 54 19.08 -1.80 18.93
CA SER A 54 20.33 -2.09 18.23
C SER A 54 21.32 -0.92 18.33
N THR A 55 22.62 -1.24 18.36
CA THR A 55 23.74 -0.29 18.43
C THR A 55 23.53 0.85 17.42
N PRO A 56 23.66 2.12 17.83
CA PRO A 56 23.47 3.24 16.90
C PRO A 56 24.45 3.08 15.74
N PRO A 57 23.97 2.98 14.49
CA PRO A 57 24.87 2.94 13.36
C PRO A 57 25.53 4.32 13.19
N ASN A 58 26.57 4.33 12.37
CA ASN A 58 27.42 5.48 12.12
C ASN A 58 26.57 6.75 11.87
N SER A 59 26.76 7.78 12.69
CA SER A 59 25.85 8.94 12.79
C SER A 59 25.71 9.76 11.50
N ASN A 60 26.64 9.58 10.55
CA ASN A 60 26.74 10.37 9.34
C ASN A 60 25.97 9.80 8.14
N GLN A 61 25.39 8.59 8.24
CA GLN A 61 24.70 7.98 7.10
C GLN A 61 23.19 8.26 7.13
N LYS A 62 22.63 8.71 6.00
CA LYS A 62 21.17 8.86 5.85
C LYS A 62 20.46 7.53 6.07
N ARG A 63 19.27 7.59 6.67
CA ARG A 63 18.39 6.42 6.82
C ARG A 63 17.63 6.15 5.55
N LEU A 64 17.42 4.88 5.26
CA LEU A 64 16.75 4.44 4.04
C LEU A 64 15.29 4.13 4.34
N ALA A 65 14.38 4.64 3.52
CA ALA A 65 12.99 4.21 3.47
C ALA A 65 12.69 3.65 2.07
N VAL A 66 12.45 2.35 1.97
CA VAL A 66 11.98 1.70 0.74
C VAL A 66 10.48 1.51 0.82
N LEU A 67 9.74 2.09 -0.13
CA LEU A 67 8.28 1.95 -0.22
C LEU A 67 7.94 1.05 -1.41
N ILE A 68 7.43 -0.15 -1.14
CA ILE A 68 6.88 -1.05 -2.16
C ILE A 68 5.41 -0.72 -2.37
N LEU A 69 5.12 -0.19 -3.55
CA LEU A 69 3.79 0.17 -4.04
C LEU A 69 3.28 -0.90 -5.01
N GLY A 70 1.96 -1.08 -5.02
CA GLY A 70 1.31 -2.02 -5.94
C GLY A 70 -0.08 -2.34 -5.43
N GLN A 71 -1.05 -2.56 -6.31
CA GLN A 71 -2.41 -2.89 -5.89
C GLN A 71 -2.47 -4.16 -5.02
N THR A 72 -3.60 -4.40 -4.37
CA THR A 72 -3.81 -5.67 -3.66
C THR A 72 -3.71 -6.84 -4.63
N GLY A 73 -3.05 -7.93 -4.22
CA GLY A 73 -2.76 -9.06 -5.10
C GLY A 73 -1.57 -8.85 -6.04
N ALA A 74 -0.95 -7.68 -6.15
CA ALA A 74 0.19 -7.46 -7.07
C ALA A 74 1.42 -8.33 -6.76
N GLY A 75 1.60 -8.80 -5.53
CA GLY A 75 2.74 -9.66 -5.14
C GLY A 75 3.82 -8.97 -4.30
N LYS A 76 3.53 -7.81 -3.70
CA LYS A 76 4.48 -7.02 -2.86
C LYS A 76 5.23 -7.86 -1.83
N THR A 77 4.51 -8.73 -1.11
CA THR A 77 5.07 -9.56 -0.03
C THR A 77 6.07 -10.59 -0.53
N ARG A 78 5.99 -11.02 -1.79
CA ARG A 78 7.01 -11.89 -2.42
C ARG A 78 8.29 -11.14 -2.77
N LEU A 79 8.20 -9.82 -2.95
CA LEU A 79 9.34 -8.98 -3.27
C LEU A 79 10.09 -8.53 -2.00
N ALA A 80 9.39 -8.40 -0.87
CA ALA A 80 9.96 -7.92 0.39
C ALA A 80 11.25 -8.65 0.84
N PRO A 81 11.37 -10.00 0.75
CA PRO A 81 12.58 -10.70 1.13
C PRO A 81 13.86 -10.21 0.42
N LEU A 82 13.76 -9.78 -0.85
CA LEU A 82 14.92 -9.27 -1.59
C LEU A 82 15.52 -8.03 -0.92
N PHE A 83 14.67 -7.14 -0.38
CA PHE A 83 15.10 -5.94 0.34
C PHE A 83 15.56 -6.23 1.76
N LEU A 84 14.98 -7.23 2.42
CA LEU A 84 15.34 -7.57 3.81
C LEU A 84 16.68 -8.31 3.90
N GLN A 85 17.02 -9.10 2.87
CA GLN A 85 18.27 -9.86 2.79
C GLN A 85 19.44 -9.01 2.28
N ALA A 86 19.18 -8.04 1.41
CA ALA A 86 20.23 -7.24 0.78
C ALA A 86 21.15 -6.50 1.79
N PRO A 87 20.65 -5.82 2.84
CA PRO A 87 21.50 -5.22 3.88
C PRO A 87 22.22 -6.26 4.74
N GLN A 88 21.59 -7.41 5.02
CA GLN A 88 22.18 -8.46 5.84
C GLN A 88 23.42 -9.08 5.18
N ASN A 89 23.41 -9.19 3.85
CA ASN A 89 24.56 -9.66 3.07
C ASN A 89 25.75 -8.68 3.15
N GLN A 90 25.50 -7.39 3.34
CA GLN A 90 26.54 -6.36 3.49
C GLN A 90 26.99 -6.24 4.96
N SER A 91 26.07 -6.42 5.90
CA SER A 91 26.32 -6.33 7.35
C SER A 91 25.29 -7.19 8.10
N PRO A 92 25.69 -8.33 8.70
CA PRO A 92 24.75 -9.29 9.32
C PRO A 92 23.84 -8.70 10.42
N ASN A 93 24.28 -7.61 11.06
CA ASN A 93 23.53 -6.93 12.12
C ASN A 93 22.58 -5.84 11.59
N GLN A 94 22.66 -5.48 10.30
CA GLN A 94 21.80 -4.47 9.71
C GLN A 94 20.44 -5.08 9.38
N ARG A 95 19.39 -4.54 9.99
CA ARG A 95 18.00 -4.96 9.78
C ARG A 95 17.16 -3.75 9.39
N MET A 96 16.22 -3.97 8.46
CA MET A 96 15.19 -2.98 8.13
C MET A 96 13.92 -3.29 8.91
N LEU A 97 13.30 -2.25 9.47
CA LEU A 97 11.95 -2.31 10.00
C LEU A 97 10.98 -2.55 8.85
N HIS A 98 10.44 -3.75 8.76
CA HIS A 98 9.46 -4.11 7.75
C HIS A 98 8.06 -3.81 8.27
N LEU A 99 7.29 -3.00 7.56
CA LEU A 99 5.93 -2.60 7.90
C LEU A 99 4.99 -3.03 6.77
N ILE A 100 3.89 -3.72 7.11
CA ILE A 100 2.88 -4.17 6.15
C ILE A 100 1.57 -3.47 6.51
N ALA A 101 1.12 -2.53 5.68
CA ALA A 101 -0.03 -1.68 6.03
C ALA A 101 -1.30 -2.46 6.46
N ASP A 102 -1.52 -3.62 5.87
CA ASP A 102 -2.73 -4.42 6.07
C ASP A 102 -2.75 -5.21 7.41
N THR A 103 -1.60 -5.36 8.08
CA THR A 103 -1.49 -6.10 9.35
C THR A 103 -2.09 -5.33 10.52
N TYR A 104 -2.04 -3.99 10.46
CA TYR A 104 -2.48 -3.11 11.55
C TYR A 104 -3.96 -3.24 11.91
N LYS A 105 -4.78 -3.78 11.00
CA LYS A 105 -6.21 -4.04 11.26
C LYS A 105 -6.43 -5.00 12.43
N THR A 106 -5.49 -5.91 12.71
CA THR A 106 -5.63 -6.88 13.80
C THR A 106 -5.57 -6.26 15.19
N TYR A 107 -5.06 -5.02 15.32
CA TYR A 107 -5.06 -4.30 16.60
C TYR A 107 -6.40 -3.66 16.93
N HIS A 108 -7.32 -3.55 15.97
CA HIS A 108 -8.63 -2.99 16.24
C HIS A 108 -9.45 -3.98 17.10
N PRO A 109 -9.95 -3.61 18.29
CA PRO A 109 -10.58 -4.54 19.23
C PRO A 109 -11.75 -5.33 18.63
N SER A 110 -12.54 -4.68 17.79
CA SER A 110 -13.69 -5.31 17.13
C SER A 110 -13.34 -6.05 15.84
N TYR A 111 -12.07 -6.09 15.40
CA TYR A 111 -11.71 -6.68 14.11
C TYR A 111 -12.00 -8.19 14.05
N HIS A 112 -11.55 -8.94 15.06
CA HIS A 112 -11.80 -10.37 15.13
C HIS A 112 -13.29 -10.68 15.26
N THR A 113 -14.00 -9.97 16.13
CA THR A 113 -15.46 -10.09 16.29
C THR A 113 -16.18 -9.79 14.98
N CYS A 114 -15.76 -8.76 14.25
CA CYS A 114 -16.33 -8.44 12.96
C CYS A 114 -16.10 -9.58 11.97
N LEU A 115 -14.89 -10.14 11.89
CA LEU A 115 -14.60 -11.28 11.01
C LEU A 115 -15.42 -12.55 11.32
N THR A 116 -15.74 -12.81 12.59
CA THR A 116 -16.44 -14.04 13.02
C THR A 116 -17.95 -13.93 13.06
N THR A 117 -18.49 -12.73 13.31
CA THR A 117 -19.94 -12.50 13.41
C THR A 117 -20.59 -12.15 12.07
N THR A 118 -19.80 -11.79 11.06
CA THR A 118 -20.31 -11.47 9.72
C THR A 118 -20.49 -12.70 8.85
N SER A 119 -21.59 -12.72 8.10
CA SER A 119 -21.78 -13.61 6.95
C SER A 119 -20.71 -13.36 5.88
N PRO A 120 -20.40 -14.31 4.97
CA PRO A 120 -19.54 -14.06 3.82
C PRO A 120 -19.88 -12.79 3.02
N SER A 121 -21.15 -12.36 3.00
CA SER A 121 -21.58 -11.10 2.37
C SER A 121 -21.21 -9.83 3.16
N THR A 122 -21.01 -9.94 4.47
CA THR A 122 -20.65 -8.82 5.37
C THR A 122 -19.19 -8.87 5.85
N ALA A 123 -18.42 -9.91 5.48
CA ALA A 123 -16.97 -9.96 5.68
C ALA A 123 -16.17 -8.73 5.17
N PRO A 124 -16.58 -8.02 4.09
CA PRO A 124 -15.94 -6.76 3.70
C PRO A 124 -15.99 -5.66 4.79
N LEU A 125 -16.94 -5.74 5.73
CA LEU A 125 -17.11 -4.76 6.80
C LEU A 125 -15.90 -4.68 7.72
N ALA A 126 -15.19 -5.79 7.96
CA ALA A 126 -14.01 -5.79 8.83
C ALA A 126 -12.90 -4.87 8.30
N SER A 127 -12.72 -4.81 6.98
CA SER A 127 -11.74 -3.89 6.35
C SER A 127 -12.21 -2.45 6.31
N ARG A 128 -13.53 -2.21 6.22
CA ARG A 128 -14.12 -0.86 6.32
C ARG A 128 -14.01 -0.31 7.75
N LEU A 129 -14.25 -1.16 8.74
CA LEU A 129 -14.16 -0.85 10.16
C LEU A 129 -12.74 -0.51 10.56
N ALA A 130 -11.82 -1.46 10.43
CA ALA A 130 -10.47 -1.32 10.97
C ALA A 130 -9.51 -0.57 10.04
N GLY A 131 -9.91 -0.30 8.79
CA GLY A 131 -9.06 0.33 7.78
C GLY A 131 -8.55 1.73 8.18
N PRO A 132 -9.44 2.66 8.59
CA PRO A 132 -9.04 4.00 9.03
C PRO A 132 -8.07 4.00 10.21
N ASP A 133 -8.38 3.25 11.28
CA ASP A 133 -7.50 3.16 12.46
C ASP A 133 -6.17 2.48 12.12
N ALA A 134 -6.18 1.43 11.30
CA ALA A 134 -4.97 0.78 10.83
C ALA A 134 -4.05 1.73 10.05
N ALA A 135 -4.63 2.58 9.18
CA ALA A 135 -3.87 3.59 8.43
C ALA A 135 -3.28 4.66 9.36
N ALA A 136 -4.06 5.12 10.35
CA ALA A 136 -3.61 6.09 11.35
C ALA A 136 -2.48 5.52 12.23
N TRP A 137 -2.61 4.29 12.72
CA TRP A 137 -1.54 3.62 13.47
C TRP A 137 -0.28 3.39 12.63
N LEU A 138 -0.41 2.91 11.39
CA LEU A 138 0.75 2.76 10.49
C LEU A 138 1.51 4.08 10.33
N HIS A 139 0.78 5.18 10.09
CA HIS A 139 1.37 6.50 9.98
C HIS A 139 2.12 6.90 11.26
N GLN A 140 1.53 6.66 12.43
CA GLN A 140 2.18 6.93 13.72
C GLN A 140 3.41 6.05 13.94
N VAL A 141 3.40 4.77 13.56
CA VAL A 141 4.60 3.91 13.66
C VAL A 141 5.70 4.40 12.73
N CYS A 142 5.39 4.78 11.50
CA CYS A 142 6.38 5.36 10.58
C CYS A 142 7.00 6.65 11.18
N LEU A 143 6.18 7.52 11.78
CA LEU A 143 6.67 8.73 12.46
C LEU A 143 7.58 8.41 13.64
N HIS A 144 7.21 7.45 14.49
CA HIS A 144 8.06 7.04 15.63
C HIS A 144 9.37 6.42 15.16
N ALA A 145 9.34 5.60 14.09
CA ALA A 145 10.53 5.01 13.50
C ALA A 145 11.48 6.06 12.89
N ALA A 146 10.91 7.11 12.28
CA ALA A 146 11.66 8.17 11.64
C ALA A 146 12.27 9.18 12.63
N ARG A 147 11.56 9.48 13.73
CA ARG A 147 11.96 10.49 14.72
C ARG A 147 12.73 9.94 15.92
N GLY A 148 12.44 8.71 16.34
CA GLY A 148 13.00 8.13 17.57
C GLY A 148 14.48 7.79 17.44
N PRO A 149 15.33 8.11 18.45
CA PRO A 149 16.66 7.54 18.53
C PRO A 149 16.62 6.11 19.12
N PRO A 150 17.36 5.13 18.54
CA PRO A 150 18.05 5.20 17.26
C PRO A 150 17.07 5.12 16.09
N ARG A 151 17.30 5.91 15.04
CA ARG A 151 16.53 5.80 13.79
C ARG A 151 16.78 4.44 13.14
N VAL A 152 15.85 3.94 12.32
CA VAL A 152 15.98 2.63 11.65
C VAL A 152 15.70 2.76 10.15
N ASP A 153 16.33 1.90 9.35
CA ASP A 153 15.95 1.78 7.94
C ASP A 153 14.57 1.10 7.86
N VAL A 154 13.71 1.53 6.93
CA VAL A 154 12.30 1.10 6.84
C VAL A 154 12.02 0.47 5.48
N LEU A 155 11.33 -0.66 5.47
CA LEU A 155 10.70 -1.26 4.30
C LEU A 155 9.18 -1.23 4.51
N LEU A 156 8.47 -0.43 3.72
CA LEU A 156 7.02 -0.28 3.83
C LEU A 156 6.31 -0.90 2.62
N GLU A 157 5.47 -1.91 2.86
CA GLU A 157 4.53 -2.42 1.87
C GLU A 157 3.19 -1.69 2.00
N THR A 158 2.76 -1.05 0.90
CA THR A 158 1.47 -0.35 0.85
C THR A 158 0.75 -0.61 -0.46
N ALA A 159 -0.58 -0.77 -0.36
CA ALA A 159 -1.44 -0.89 -1.53
C ALA A 159 -1.70 0.46 -2.22
N CYS A 160 -1.37 1.58 -1.55
CA CYS A 160 -1.57 2.96 -2.01
C CYS A 160 -2.95 3.20 -2.64
N ARG A 161 -3.97 3.37 -1.79
CA ARG A 161 -5.34 3.69 -2.23
C ARG A 161 -5.57 5.17 -2.50
N SER A 162 -4.73 6.06 -1.97
CA SER A 162 -4.85 7.49 -2.18
C SER A 162 -3.49 8.16 -2.41
N ARG A 163 -3.47 9.16 -3.29
CA ARG A 163 -2.31 10.05 -3.51
C ARG A 163 -1.96 10.83 -2.24
N SER A 164 -2.96 11.26 -1.48
CA SER A 164 -2.78 12.08 -0.28
C SER A 164 -2.07 11.32 0.83
N ASP A 165 -2.45 10.08 1.12
CA ASP A 165 -1.80 9.28 2.17
C ASP A 165 -0.37 8.93 1.78
N PHE A 166 -0.13 8.64 0.50
CA PHE A 166 1.22 8.44 -0.01
C PHE A 166 2.07 9.70 0.13
N ASN A 167 1.53 10.88 -0.22
CA ASN A 167 2.24 12.14 -0.05
C ASN A 167 2.60 12.38 1.42
N LYS A 168 1.65 12.20 2.34
CA LYS A 168 1.89 12.37 3.79
C LYS A 168 3.04 11.48 4.26
N LEU A 169 3.02 10.19 3.90
CA LEU A 169 4.10 9.26 4.25
C LEU A 169 5.45 9.70 3.69
N VAL A 170 5.52 10.10 2.42
CA VAL A 170 6.79 10.51 1.82
C VAL A 170 7.26 11.84 2.41
N SER A 171 6.51 12.93 2.21
CA SER A 171 6.97 14.28 2.54
C SER A 171 7.05 14.53 4.05
N THR A 172 6.00 14.17 4.80
CA THR A 172 5.90 14.55 6.22
C THR A 172 6.57 13.57 7.17
N VAL A 173 6.73 12.30 6.77
CA VAL A 173 7.32 11.28 7.66
C VAL A 173 8.78 11.00 7.34
N PHE A 174 9.11 10.69 6.09
CA PHE A 174 10.47 10.26 5.76
C PHE A 174 11.37 11.42 5.32
N VAL A 175 10.91 12.22 4.34
CA VAL A 175 11.71 13.31 3.76
C VAL A 175 12.02 14.38 4.79
N ARG A 176 11.00 14.84 5.53
CA ARG A 176 11.18 15.83 6.62
C ARG A 176 12.19 15.36 7.67
N GLU A 177 12.29 14.06 7.93
CA GLU A 177 13.17 13.49 8.95
C GLU A 177 14.55 13.07 8.37
N GLY A 178 14.84 13.43 7.12
CA GLY A 178 16.13 13.27 6.46
C GLY A 178 16.40 11.86 5.89
N TYR A 179 15.36 11.08 5.61
CA TYR A 179 15.51 9.77 4.98
C TYR A 179 15.80 9.90 3.48
N ALA A 180 16.68 9.02 2.98
CA ALA A 180 16.74 8.63 1.58
C ALA A 180 15.49 7.80 1.24
N VAL A 181 14.54 8.36 0.50
CA VAL A 181 13.32 7.64 0.11
C VAL A 181 13.50 7.00 -1.26
N ARG A 182 13.20 5.70 -1.35
CA ARG A 182 13.27 4.92 -2.59
C ARG A 182 11.93 4.23 -2.83
N VAL A 183 11.43 4.32 -4.06
CA VAL A 183 10.09 3.84 -4.43
C VAL A 183 10.21 2.66 -5.39
N VAL A 184 9.48 1.59 -5.10
CA VAL A 184 9.40 0.39 -5.92
C VAL A 184 7.95 0.18 -6.29
N VAL A 185 7.63 0.18 -7.58
CA VAL A 185 6.26 0.02 -8.07
C VAL A 185 6.12 -1.34 -8.73
N LEU A 186 5.22 -2.19 -8.23
CA LEU A 186 4.82 -3.41 -8.94
C LEU A 186 3.73 -3.09 -9.96
N ALA A 187 4.10 -3.14 -11.24
CA ALA A 187 3.19 -2.97 -12.36
C ALA A 187 2.66 -4.34 -12.81
N VAL A 188 1.37 -4.58 -12.54
CA VAL A 188 0.74 -5.87 -12.75
C VAL A 188 -0.63 -5.67 -13.40
N PRO A 189 -0.96 -6.39 -14.49
CA PRO A 189 -2.31 -6.40 -15.06
C PRO A 189 -3.38 -6.80 -14.05
N ALA A 190 -4.57 -6.22 -14.18
CA ALA A 190 -5.71 -6.48 -13.28
C ALA A 190 -6.08 -7.98 -13.22
N VAL A 191 -6.00 -8.69 -14.35
CA VAL A 191 -6.21 -10.14 -14.45
C VAL A 191 -5.36 -10.88 -13.43
N LEU A 192 -4.05 -10.63 -13.46
CA LEU A 192 -3.09 -11.34 -12.62
C LEU A 192 -3.22 -10.94 -11.15
N SER A 193 -3.52 -9.67 -10.83
CA SER A 193 -3.72 -9.23 -9.44
C SER A 193 -5.02 -9.71 -8.81
N ARG A 194 -6.13 -9.73 -9.55
CA ARG A 194 -7.40 -10.32 -9.08
C ARG A 194 -7.26 -11.82 -8.88
N LEU A 195 -6.68 -12.53 -9.84
CA LEU A 195 -6.44 -13.97 -9.72
C LEU A 195 -5.52 -14.29 -8.53
N GLY A 196 -4.47 -13.49 -8.32
CA GLY A 196 -3.56 -13.64 -7.17
C GLY A 196 -4.26 -13.51 -5.81
N ILE A 197 -5.35 -12.73 -5.71
CA ILE A 197 -6.17 -12.63 -4.48
C ILE A 197 -6.92 -13.94 -4.22
N LEU A 198 -7.51 -14.53 -5.25
CA LEU A 198 -8.23 -15.80 -5.14
C LEU A 198 -7.26 -16.93 -4.80
N VAL A 199 -6.15 -17.04 -5.54
CA VAL A 199 -5.16 -18.10 -5.36
C VAL A 199 -4.54 -18.06 -3.96
N ARG A 200 -4.13 -16.88 -3.46
CA ARG A 200 -3.54 -16.80 -2.12
C ARG A 200 -4.52 -17.22 -1.02
N TYR A 201 -5.79 -16.87 -1.16
CA TYR A 201 -6.83 -17.19 -0.19
C TYR A 201 -7.13 -18.70 -0.19
N TRP A 202 -7.48 -19.25 -1.35
CA TRP A 202 -7.95 -20.63 -1.47
C TRP A 202 -6.83 -21.66 -1.30
N ARG A 203 -5.61 -21.37 -1.77
CA ARG A 203 -4.44 -22.21 -1.49
C ARG A 203 -3.84 -21.98 -0.10
N ARG A 204 -4.37 -21.04 0.68
CA ARG A 204 -3.83 -20.63 1.99
C ARG A 204 -2.33 -20.36 1.94
N LEU A 205 -1.89 -19.64 0.89
CA LEU A 205 -0.47 -19.31 0.75
C LEU A 205 0.00 -18.44 1.94
N PRO A 206 1.28 -18.50 2.34
CA PRO A 206 1.78 -17.75 3.50
C PRO A 206 1.45 -16.26 3.47
N GLU A 207 1.45 -15.64 2.29
CA GLU A 207 1.17 -14.22 2.10
C GLU A 207 -0.30 -13.86 2.41
N ALA A 208 -1.22 -14.83 2.41
CA ALA A 208 -2.61 -14.63 2.80
C ALA A 208 -2.79 -14.48 4.32
N GLY A 209 -1.80 -14.91 5.11
CA GLY A 209 -1.80 -14.82 6.58
C GLY A 209 -0.59 -14.05 7.14
N SER A 210 -0.08 -13.09 6.38
CA SER A 210 1.14 -12.34 6.73
C SER A 210 1.06 -11.78 8.15
N ARG A 211 2.07 -12.09 8.97
CA ARG A 211 2.21 -11.64 10.38
C ARG A 211 0.97 -11.88 11.25
N GLY A 212 0.38 -13.07 11.14
CA GLY A 212 -0.77 -13.45 11.97
C GLY A 212 -2.09 -12.84 11.52
N LEU A 213 -2.13 -12.20 10.35
CA LEU A 213 -3.40 -11.81 9.73
C LEU A 213 -4.26 -13.07 9.52
N PRO A 214 -5.54 -13.04 9.92
CA PRO A 214 -6.47 -14.09 9.53
C PRO A 214 -6.56 -14.18 8.01
N VAL A 215 -6.51 -15.41 7.49
CA VAL A 215 -6.70 -15.69 6.06
C VAL A 215 -8.09 -15.22 5.68
N ARG A 216 -8.15 -14.22 4.79
CA ARG A 216 -9.41 -13.61 4.34
C ARG A 216 -9.37 -13.33 2.85
N LEU A 217 -10.53 -13.46 2.22
CA LEU A 217 -10.67 -13.05 0.84
C LEU A 217 -10.72 -11.52 0.78
N THR A 218 -9.89 -10.91 -0.06
CA THR A 218 -9.95 -9.47 -0.27
C THR A 218 -11.13 -9.14 -1.19
N PRO A 219 -12.05 -8.26 -0.79
CA PRO A 219 -13.15 -7.85 -1.65
C PRO A 219 -12.63 -7.18 -2.92
N ARG A 220 -13.27 -7.43 -4.07
CA ARG A 220 -12.94 -6.80 -5.35
C ARG A 220 -12.87 -5.28 -5.27
N VAL A 221 -13.81 -4.63 -4.58
CA VAL A 221 -13.80 -3.16 -4.44
C VAL A 221 -12.49 -2.63 -3.83
N VAL A 222 -11.89 -3.37 -2.88
CA VAL A 222 -10.60 -3.01 -2.27
C VAL A 222 -9.46 -3.17 -3.28
N HIS A 223 -9.52 -4.20 -4.12
CA HIS A 223 -8.60 -4.34 -5.25
C HIS A 223 -8.73 -3.15 -6.20
N ASP A 224 -9.94 -2.87 -6.69
CA ASP A 224 -10.19 -1.86 -7.73
C ASP A 224 -9.81 -0.45 -7.27
N GLU A 225 -10.13 -0.10 -6.01
CA GLU A 225 -9.68 1.16 -5.41
C GLU A 225 -8.15 1.25 -5.30
N SER A 226 -7.47 0.17 -4.89
CA SER A 226 -6.00 0.16 -4.85
C SER A 226 -5.37 0.15 -6.25
N PHE A 227 -6.06 -0.42 -7.24
CA PHE A 227 -5.63 -0.41 -8.63
C PHE A 227 -5.67 1.01 -9.19
N ALA A 228 -6.79 1.72 -9.02
CA ALA A 228 -6.93 3.11 -9.42
C ALA A 228 -6.01 4.05 -8.62
N GLY A 229 -6.00 3.92 -7.30
CA GLY A 229 -5.23 4.78 -6.39
C GLY A 229 -3.72 4.75 -6.62
N LEU A 230 -3.18 3.60 -7.05
CA LEU A 230 -1.75 3.46 -7.36
C LEU A 230 -1.29 4.45 -8.44
N GLY A 231 -2.11 4.70 -9.47
CA GLY A 231 -1.77 5.65 -10.53
C GLY A 231 -1.56 7.06 -9.99
N GLY A 232 -2.42 7.50 -9.07
CA GLY A 232 -2.29 8.82 -8.42
C GLY A 232 -1.02 8.96 -7.58
N ALA A 233 -0.59 7.88 -6.90
CA ALA A 233 0.64 7.85 -6.13
C ALA A 233 1.90 7.85 -7.03
N VAL A 234 1.90 7.06 -8.11
CA VAL A 234 3.02 7.02 -9.05
C VAL A 234 3.14 8.33 -9.84
N GLY A 235 2.02 8.94 -10.24
CA GLY A 235 2.02 10.28 -10.84
C GLY A 235 2.49 11.37 -9.87
N LEU A 236 2.43 11.16 -8.55
CA LEU A 236 3.06 12.08 -7.58
C LEU A 236 4.59 11.93 -7.63
N VAL A 237 5.11 10.71 -7.73
CA VAL A 237 6.54 10.46 -7.88
C VAL A 237 7.06 11.15 -9.15
N ASP A 238 6.37 11.00 -10.29
CA ASP A 238 6.75 11.69 -11.53
C ASP A 238 6.74 13.22 -11.38
N SER A 239 5.82 13.80 -10.61
CA SER A 239 5.83 15.25 -10.35
C SER A 239 7.06 15.73 -9.56
N PHE A 240 7.67 14.87 -8.73
CA PHE A 240 8.95 15.18 -8.06
C PHE A 240 10.14 15.15 -9.03
N ILE A 241 9.99 14.50 -10.18
CA ILE A 241 10.96 14.45 -11.26
C ILE A 241 10.81 15.72 -12.10
N SER A 242 9.61 15.97 -12.62
CA SER A 242 9.35 17.10 -13.51
C SER A 242 9.49 18.47 -12.84
N GLY A 243 9.13 18.60 -11.55
CA GLY A 243 9.24 19.87 -10.82
C GLY A 243 10.68 20.36 -10.58
N SER A 244 11.65 19.44 -10.62
CA SER A 244 13.08 19.79 -10.51
C SER A 244 13.66 20.41 -11.78
N ALA A 245 13.03 20.19 -12.94
CA ALA A 245 13.45 20.82 -14.19
C ALA A 245 13.06 22.31 -14.22
N SER A 246 11.98 22.70 -13.53
CA SER A 246 11.44 24.06 -13.53
C SER A 246 12.06 25.03 -12.51
N SER A 247 12.78 24.55 -11.47
CA SER A 247 13.38 25.44 -10.45
C SER A 247 14.71 26.10 -10.90
N SER A 248 15.18 25.81 -12.11
CA SER A 248 16.40 26.41 -12.68
C SER A 248 16.19 27.78 -13.35
N SER A 249 14.97 28.35 -13.35
CA SER A 249 14.71 29.65 -13.98
C SER A 249 13.64 30.50 -13.27
N SER A 250 13.98 31.20 -12.18
CA SER A 250 13.53 32.58 -11.91
C SER A 250 13.90 33.03 -10.50
N GLY A 251 14.98 33.81 -10.39
CA GLY A 251 15.19 34.70 -9.26
C GLY A 251 14.44 36.01 -9.52
N ALA A 252 13.40 36.29 -8.73
CA ALA A 252 12.90 37.65 -8.53
C ALA A 252 12.18 37.75 -7.17
N SER A 253 12.78 38.54 -6.30
CA SER A 253 12.30 38.96 -4.99
C SER A 253 11.12 39.92 -5.07
N SER A 254 10.09 39.75 -4.25
CA SER A 254 9.28 40.86 -3.77
C SER A 254 8.72 40.61 -2.37
N SER A 255 9.02 41.55 -1.48
CA SER A 255 8.54 41.71 -0.12
C SER A 255 7.06 42.10 -0.03
N GLY A 256 6.35 41.66 1.01
CA GLY A 256 5.06 42.20 1.42
C GLY A 256 4.50 41.47 2.65
N GLY A 257 4.24 42.19 3.74
CA GLY A 257 3.99 41.63 5.07
C GLY A 257 2.53 41.48 5.50
N GLY A 258 2.34 40.66 6.55
CA GLY A 258 1.47 40.93 7.71
C GLY A 258 -0.01 40.51 7.64
N GLY A 259 -0.42 39.61 8.55
CA GLY A 259 -1.83 39.43 8.94
C GLY A 259 -2.13 38.06 9.59
N ALA A 260 -2.78 38.06 10.75
CA ALA A 260 -2.84 36.95 11.70
C ALA A 260 -4.16 36.15 11.72
N TYR A 261 -4.09 34.93 12.26
CA TYR A 261 -5.13 34.00 12.76
C TYR A 261 -6.14 33.39 11.77
N GLY A 262 -6.02 32.07 11.56
CA GLY A 262 -7.10 31.22 11.05
C GLY A 262 -6.63 29.85 10.55
N SER A 263 -6.99 28.78 11.29
CA SER A 263 -7.05 27.35 10.89
C SER A 263 -5.89 26.75 10.07
N GLU A 264 -5.21 25.77 10.66
CA GLU A 264 -4.14 24.95 10.07
C GLU A 264 -4.57 24.20 8.79
N GLY A 265 -4.61 24.92 7.67
CA GLY A 265 -4.35 24.36 6.36
C GLY A 265 -2.83 24.40 6.15
N MET A 266 -2.12 23.33 6.50
CA MET A 266 -0.75 23.16 6.02
C MET A 266 -0.82 23.16 4.49
N ALA A 267 -0.36 24.24 3.88
CA ALA A 267 -0.22 24.35 2.45
C ALA A 267 0.54 23.12 1.93
N ALA A 268 -0.02 22.47 0.92
CA ALA A 268 0.63 21.39 0.19
C ALA A 268 1.84 21.88 -0.65
N ASP A 269 2.16 23.16 -0.55
CA ASP A 269 3.18 23.87 -1.29
C ASP A 269 4.39 24.14 -0.39
N GLU A 270 5.25 23.13 -0.32
CA GLU A 270 6.71 23.20 -0.18
C GLU A 270 7.16 21.80 0.28
N ILE A 271 7.07 20.85 -0.66
CA ILE A 271 7.90 19.66 -0.54
C ILE A 271 9.32 20.18 -0.71
N GLY A 272 10.09 20.22 0.38
CA GLY A 272 11.52 20.52 0.30
C GLY A 272 12.12 19.70 -0.84
N GLU A 273 12.78 20.39 -1.78
CA GLU A 273 13.46 19.74 -2.90
C GLU A 273 14.27 18.55 -2.38
N GLY A 274 14.07 17.35 -2.96
CA GLY A 274 14.97 16.21 -2.70
C GLY A 274 14.47 15.12 -1.74
N GLY A 275 13.22 14.68 -1.88
CA GLY A 275 12.69 13.61 -1.04
C GLY A 275 12.92 12.17 -1.55
N VAL A 276 12.52 11.92 -2.79
CA VAL A 276 12.71 10.62 -3.44
C VAL A 276 14.01 10.65 -4.23
N GLU A 277 14.89 9.69 -3.96
CA GLU A 277 16.19 9.56 -4.61
C GLU A 277 16.17 8.53 -5.75
N ARG A 278 15.31 7.51 -5.67
CA ARG A 278 15.22 6.44 -6.67
C ARG A 278 13.79 5.98 -6.86
N VAL A 279 13.43 5.65 -8.09
CA VAL A 279 12.18 4.98 -8.44
C VAL A 279 12.46 3.86 -9.44
N VAL A 280 11.85 2.70 -9.21
CA VAL A 280 11.81 1.59 -10.17
C VAL A 280 10.39 1.10 -10.34
N VAL A 281 10.05 0.71 -11.57
CA VAL A 281 8.81 0.00 -11.89
C VAL A 281 9.19 -1.41 -12.32
N LEU A 282 8.59 -2.40 -11.67
CA LEU A 282 8.92 -3.81 -11.80
C LEU A 282 7.70 -4.63 -12.20
N ARG A 283 7.95 -5.69 -12.97
CA ARG A 283 7.01 -6.80 -13.12
C ARG A 283 7.10 -7.77 -11.93
N ARG A 284 6.13 -8.69 -11.83
CA ARG A 284 6.12 -9.73 -10.79
C ARG A 284 7.35 -10.65 -10.79
N ASN A 285 7.93 -10.89 -11.95
CA ASN A 285 9.13 -11.72 -12.11
C ASN A 285 10.43 -10.95 -11.78
N GLY A 286 10.33 -9.71 -11.29
CA GLY A 286 11.49 -8.90 -10.92
C GLY A 286 12.17 -8.22 -12.10
N VAL A 287 11.60 -8.25 -13.31
CA VAL A 287 12.11 -7.48 -14.44
C VAL A 287 11.82 -5.99 -14.24
N VAL A 288 12.84 -5.16 -14.44
CA VAL A 288 12.72 -3.69 -14.45
C VAL A 288 12.13 -3.26 -15.78
N VAL A 289 11.15 -2.36 -15.76
CA VAL A 289 10.54 -1.78 -16.97
C VAL A 289 10.67 -0.26 -17.04
N TYR A 290 11.11 0.34 -15.93
CA TYR A 290 11.49 1.75 -15.82
C TYR A 290 12.35 1.91 -14.57
N ARG A 291 13.37 2.77 -14.66
CA ARG A 291 14.22 3.18 -13.56
C ARG A 291 14.56 4.66 -13.71
N ASN A 292 14.64 5.36 -12.59
CA ASN A 292 15.20 6.71 -12.55
C ASN A 292 15.82 6.94 -11.17
N ARG A 293 16.88 7.75 -11.12
CA ARG A 293 17.57 8.11 -9.89
C ARG A 293 18.01 9.56 -9.92
N ARG A 294 18.17 10.13 -8.74
CA ARG A 294 18.74 11.45 -8.53
C ARG A 294 20.26 11.31 -8.38
N GLY A 295 21.00 12.11 -9.13
CA GLY A 295 22.46 12.23 -9.01
C GLY A 295 22.87 13.01 -7.76
N ASP A 296 24.18 13.06 -7.52
CA ASP A 296 24.76 13.75 -6.35
C ASP A 296 24.54 15.27 -6.37
N ASP A 297 24.35 15.84 -7.57
CA ASP A 297 24.00 17.24 -7.80
C ASP A 297 22.52 17.55 -7.49
N GLY A 298 21.76 16.53 -7.09
CA GLY A 298 20.34 16.65 -6.81
C GLY A 298 19.46 16.67 -8.06
N THR A 299 19.99 16.48 -9.27
CA THR A 299 19.18 16.41 -10.50
C THR A 299 18.79 14.98 -10.84
N TRP A 300 17.67 14.77 -11.54
CA TRP A 300 17.29 13.44 -12.01
C TRP A 300 18.04 13.09 -13.30
N GLU A 301 18.52 11.85 -13.39
CA GLU A 301 19.27 11.40 -14.56
C GLU A 301 18.40 11.20 -15.81
N GLY A 302 17.13 10.88 -15.63
CA GLY A 302 16.16 10.70 -16.72
C GLY A 302 14.91 11.55 -16.55
N GLU A 303 14.11 11.59 -17.61
CA GLU A 303 12.78 12.21 -17.57
C GLU A 303 11.80 11.40 -16.72
N ALA A 304 10.70 12.05 -16.31
CA ALA A 304 9.60 11.39 -15.64
C ALA A 304 8.93 10.35 -16.57
N GLY A 305 8.52 9.21 -16.03
CA GLY A 305 7.95 8.13 -16.85
C GLY A 305 7.49 6.90 -16.07
N ALA A 306 7.47 6.96 -14.73
CA ALA A 306 7.06 5.82 -13.91
C ALA A 306 5.57 5.51 -14.11
N LEU A 307 4.72 6.54 -14.23
CA LEU A 307 3.28 6.37 -14.43
C LEU A 307 3.00 5.74 -15.80
N SER A 308 3.63 6.26 -16.85
CA SER A 308 3.49 5.69 -18.19
C SER A 308 3.98 4.24 -18.24
N ALA A 309 5.07 3.90 -17.54
CA ALA A 309 5.53 2.51 -17.42
C ALA A 309 4.51 1.61 -16.71
N LEU A 310 3.94 2.08 -15.60
CA LEU A 310 2.87 1.37 -14.89
C LEU A 310 1.65 1.11 -15.78
N GLU A 311 1.19 2.12 -16.51
CA GLU A 311 0.02 2.03 -17.39
C GLU A 311 0.27 1.10 -18.57
N ARG A 312 1.43 1.20 -19.23
CA ARG A 312 1.84 0.28 -20.30
C ARG A 312 1.83 -1.17 -19.83
N GLU A 313 2.42 -1.44 -18.67
CA GLU A 313 2.49 -2.80 -18.11
C GLU A 313 1.15 -3.34 -17.61
N ARG A 314 0.21 -2.47 -17.26
CA ARG A 314 -1.16 -2.88 -16.91
C ARG A 314 -2.00 -3.22 -18.13
N ALA A 315 -1.75 -2.56 -19.26
CA ALA A 315 -2.51 -2.68 -20.49
C ALA A 315 -1.89 -3.64 -21.51
N ARG A 316 -0.65 -4.09 -21.32
CA ARG A 316 0.01 -5.00 -22.27
C ARG A 316 -0.69 -6.37 -22.35
N PRO A 317 -0.57 -7.07 -23.49
CA PRO A 317 -0.90 -8.48 -23.57
C PRO A 317 -0.13 -9.30 -22.53
N LEU A 318 -0.74 -10.39 -22.08
CA LEU A 318 -0.05 -11.36 -21.24
C LEU A 318 1.02 -12.07 -22.06
N THR A 319 2.13 -12.45 -21.41
CA THR A 319 3.06 -13.40 -22.04
C THR A 319 2.41 -14.78 -22.12
N ALA A 320 2.91 -15.64 -23.00
CA ALA A 320 2.44 -17.03 -23.08
C ALA A 320 2.58 -17.77 -21.74
N GLU A 321 3.64 -17.48 -20.98
CA GLU A 321 3.84 -18.05 -19.65
C GLU A 321 2.81 -17.53 -18.64
N GLU A 322 2.54 -16.22 -18.62
CA GLU A 322 1.54 -15.61 -17.74
C GLU A 322 0.15 -16.13 -18.03
N ARG A 323 -0.25 -16.25 -19.31
CA ARG A 323 -1.55 -16.81 -19.69
C ARG A 323 -1.68 -18.26 -19.25
N ARG A 324 -0.67 -19.10 -19.54
CA ARG A 324 -0.69 -20.52 -19.13
C ARG A 324 -0.79 -20.67 -17.61
N ALA A 325 -0.07 -19.86 -16.84
CA ALA A 325 -0.16 -19.87 -15.38
C ALA A 325 -1.55 -19.41 -14.90
N ALA A 326 -2.10 -18.35 -15.50
CA ALA A 326 -3.44 -17.87 -15.16
C ALA A 326 -4.52 -18.91 -15.46
N GLU A 327 -4.48 -19.55 -16.63
CA GLU A 327 -5.43 -20.61 -17.00
C GLU A 327 -5.34 -21.81 -16.05
N ALA A 328 -4.14 -22.21 -15.63
CA ALA A 328 -3.96 -23.28 -14.65
C ALA A 328 -4.54 -22.92 -13.27
N ASP A 329 -4.33 -21.67 -12.82
CA ASP A 329 -4.91 -21.18 -11.58
C ASP A 329 -6.44 -21.07 -11.66
N MET A 330 -6.99 -20.61 -12.79
CA MET A 330 -8.44 -20.57 -13.03
C MET A 330 -9.05 -21.97 -13.04
N ALA A 331 -8.41 -22.95 -13.72
CA ALA A 331 -8.87 -24.34 -13.73
C ALA A 331 -8.89 -24.94 -12.32
N MET A 332 -7.84 -24.69 -11.53
CA MET A 332 -7.78 -25.10 -10.13
C MET A 332 -8.89 -24.46 -9.30
N LEU A 333 -9.17 -23.16 -9.50
CA LEU A 333 -10.22 -22.47 -8.76
C LEU A 333 -11.63 -22.96 -9.14
N ARG A 334 -11.91 -23.19 -10.43
CA ARG A 334 -13.18 -23.78 -10.91
C ARG A 334 -13.42 -25.17 -10.33
N ALA A 335 -12.36 -25.97 -10.17
CA ALA A 335 -12.47 -27.32 -9.61
C ALA A 335 -12.95 -27.34 -8.14
N MET A 336 -12.94 -26.20 -7.44
CA MET A 336 -13.48 -26.09 -6.09
C MET A 336 -15.02 -26.07 -6.06
N GLY A 337 -15.69 -25.70 -7.17
CA GLY A 337 -17.15 -25.68 -7.27
C GLY A 337 -17.83 -24.59 -6.44
N GLU A 338 -17.15 -23.48 -6.16
CA GLU A 338 -17.66 -22.35 -5.36
C GLU A 338 -18.32 -21.28 -6.26
N PRO A 339 -19.66 -21.11 -6.26
CA PRO A 339 -20.34 -20.24 -7.23
C PRO A 339 -19.95 -18.76 -7.18
N ALA A 340 -19.51 -18.28 -6.01
CA ALA A 340 -19.00 -16.92 -5.88
C ALA A 340 -17.62 -16.75 -6.55
N VAL A 341 -16.80 -17.81 -6.55
CA VAL A 341 -15.52 -17.84 -7.25
C VAL A 341 -15.75 -17.89 -8.75
N ASP A 342 -16.66 -18.75 -9.22
CA ASP A 342 -16.95 -18.88 -10.66
C ASP A 342 -17.38 -17.56 -11.30
N ARG A 343 -18.27 -16.79 -10.64
CA ARG A 343 -18.67 -15.45 -11.11
C ARG A 343 -17.49 -14.47 -11.21
N GLU A 344 -16.57 -14.51 -10.25
CA GLU A 344 -15.35 -13.68 -10.28
C GLU A 344 -14.42 -14.14 -11.41
N LEU A 345 -14.33 -15.45 -11.68
CA LEU A 345 -13.51 -16.02 -12.75
C LEU A 345 -14.04 -15.66 -14.14
N GLU A 346 -15.35 -15.62 -14.37
CA GLU A 346 -15.95 -15.17 -15.64
C GLU A 346 -15.54 -13.73 -16.01
N GLU A 347 -15.39 -12.87 -14.99
CA GLU A 347 -14.90 -11.51 -15.23
C GLU A 347 -13.38 -11.46 -15.46
N ILE A 348 -12.62 -12.25 -14.72
CA ILE A 348 -11.16 -12.37 -14.92
C ILE A 348 -10.87 -12.90 -16.31
N GLU A 349 -11.65 -13.86 -16.80
CA GLU A 349 -11.56 -14.40 -18.16
C GLU A 349 -11.81 -13.31 -19.22
N ARG A 350 -12.88 -12.52 -19.07
CA ARG A 350 -13.15 -11.38 -19.95
C ARG A 350 -12.01 -10.37 -19.98
N LEU A 351 -11.42 -10.06 -18.83
CA LEU A 351 -10.24 -9.19 -18.75
C LEU A 351 -9.02 -9.82 -19.44
N MET A 352 -8.82 -11.13 -19.27
CA MET A 352 -7.71 -11.88 -19.85
C MET A 352 -7.81 -11.95 -21.38
N ASP A 353 -9.01 -12.12 -21.91
CA ASP A 353 -9.26 -12.13 -23.36
C ASP A 353 -9.14 -10.73 -23.96
N GLY A 354 -9.56 -9.69 -23.23
CA GLY A 354 -9.38 -8.30 -23.65
C GLY A 354 -7.92 -7.87 -23.75
N LEU A 355 -7.02 -8.40 -22.92
CA LEU A 355 -5.58 -8.15 -23.04
C LEU A 355 -4.93 -8.96 -24.18
N GLY A 356 -5.46 -10.15 -24.47
CA GLY A 356 -4.85 -11.08 -25.42
C GLY A 356 -3.50 -11.62 -24.94
N THR A 357 -2.76 -12.22 -25.87
CA THR A 357 -1.44 -12.84 -25.61
C THR A 357 -0.47 -12.42 -26.69
N ALA A 358 0.75 -12.06 -26.32
CA ALA A 358 1.80 -11.71 -27.28
C ALA A 358 3.18 -12.11 -26.75
N ASP A 359 4.17 -12.14 -27.65
CA ASP A 359 5.58 -12.24 -27.27
C ASP A 359 5.99 -11.06 -26.40
N ASP A 360 6.90 -11.31 -25.46
CA ASP A 360 7.40 -10.30 -24.54
C ASP A 360 8.37 -9.33 -25.25
N LYS A 361 7.81 -8.28 -25.86
CA LYS A 361 8.56 -7.27 -26.65
C LYS A 361 8.41 -5.84 -26.10
N THR A 362 7.88 -5.69 -24.88
CA THR A 362 7.25 -4.44 -24.43
C THR A 362 8.18 -3.47 -23.67
N ALA A 363 9.41 -3.85 -23.32
CA ALA A 363 10.34 -2.94 -22.63
C ALA A 363 11.77 -3.00 -23.20
N PRO A 364 12.43 -1.84 -23.42
CA PRO A 364 13.79 -1.77 -23.97
C PRO A 364 14.90 -2.16 -22.98
N ASP A 365 14.62 -2.22 -21.66
CA ASP A 365 15.60 -2.51 -20.60
C ASP A 365 15.08 -3.63 -19.66
N MET A 366 14.90 -4.85 -20.19
CA MET A 366 14.44 -6.03 -19.42
C MET A 366 15.55 -6.62 -18.53
N ALA A 367 16.20 -5.79 -17.72
CA ALA A 367 17.20 -6.25 -16.76
C ALA A 367 16.51 -6.80 -15.49
N PRO A 368 17.02 -7.89 -14.90
CA PRO A 368 16.64 -8.30 -13.56
C PRO A 368 16.89 -7.18 -12.54
N PHE A 369 15.99 -7.06 -11.56
CA PHE A 369 16.14 -6.10 -10.48
C PHE A 369 17.27 -6.50 -9.51
N ASP A 370 18.19 -5.56 -9.28
CA ASP A 370 19.30 -5.71 -8.32
C ASP A 370 18.92 -5.03 -7.00
N ALA A 371 18.41 -5.81 -6.04
CA ALA A 371 18.04 -5.29 -4.72
C ALA A 371 19.26 -4.80 -3.90
N PRO A 372 20.40 -5.49 -3.85
CA PRO A 372 21.63 -4.99 -3.23
C PRO A 372 22.07 -3.62 -3.73
N GLU A 373 22.13 -3.40 -5.05
CA GLU A 373 22.41 -2.08 -5.63
C GLU A 373 21.35 -1.08 -5.21
N PHE A 374 20.08 -1.46 -5.32
CA PHE A 374 18.97 -0.54 -5.05
C PHE A 374 18.85 -0.12 -3.59
N VAL A 375 19.36 -0.89 -2.62
CA VAL A 375 19.41 -0.51 -1.20
C VAL A 375 20.77 0.03 -0.74
N SER A 376 21.80 -0.08 -1.58
CA SER A 376 23.14 0.46 -1.27
C SER A 376 23.06 1.97 -1.04
N LYS A 377 23.73 2.48 -0.02
CA LYS A 377 23.61 3.87 0.41
C LYS A 377 24.62 4.82 -0.25
N GLY A 378 25.38 4.34 -1.25
CA GLY A 378 26.55 5.03 -1.78
C GLY A 378 27.74 4.85 -0.85
#